data_AF-A0A533HYF6-F1
#
_entry.id   AF-A0A533HYF6-F1
#
_cell.length_a   1.000
_cell.length_b   1.000
_cell.length_c   1.000
_cell.angle_alpha   90.00
_cell.angle_beta   90.00
_cell.angle_gamma   90.00
#
_symmetry.space_group_name_H-M   'P 1'
#
loop_
_entity.id
_entity.type
_entity.pdbx_description
1 polymer ?
#
loop_
_entity_poly.entity_id
_entity_poly.type
_entity_poly.pdbx_seq_one_letter_code
_entity_poly.pdbx_strand_id
1 'polypeptide(L)' 'WSCHTTRISGYIVEGHVPFAAIRQLLEQRPDINGIAVPGMPAGSPGMGGGVEATAEVIAWGGIAGDGRAFPLDG' A
#
# COMPACT_ATOMS: atom_id res chain seq x y z
N TRP A 1 8.75 -6.95 -6.58
CA TRP A 1 8.64 -5.72 -7.37
C TRP A 1 7.26 -5.71 -7.98
N SER A 2 6.50 -4.66 -7.71
CA SER A 2 5.13 -4.50 -8.20
C SER A 2 5.08 -4.28 -9.72
N CYS A 3 3.93 -4.55 -10.34
CA CYS A 3 3.68 -4.25 -11.75
C CYS A 3 3.34 -2.77 -12.03
N HIS A 4 2.98 -1.99 -11.02
CA HIS A 4 2.58 -0.58 -11.18
C HIS A 4 2.98 0.30 -9.99
N THR A 5 3.32 1.55 -10.32
CA THR A 5 3.71 2.60 -9.37
C THR A 5 2.93 3.86 -9.69
N THR A 6 2.29 4.45 -8.68
CA THR A 6 1.54 5.69 -8.79
C THR A 6 2.09 6.72 -7.80
N ARG A 7 2.03 8.00 -8.15
CA ARG A 7 2.27 9.10 -7.21
C ARG A 7 0.97 9.86 -6.96
N ILE A 8 0.59 10.01 -5.70
CA ILE A 8 -0.63 10.71 -5.29
C ILE A 8 -0.35 11.59 -4.07
N SER A 9 -0.70 12.88 -4.18
CA SER A 9 -0.57 13.85 -3.07
C SER A 9 0.83 13.89 -2.41
N GLY A 10 1.89 13.63 -3.17
CA GLY A 10 3.27 13.59 -2.67
C GLY A 10 3.78 12.20 -2.27
N TYR A 11 2.89 11.21 -2.12
CA TYR A 11 3.24 9.84 -1.75
C TYR A 11 3.44 8.93 -2.97
N ILE A 12 4.30 7.92 -2.82
CA ILE A 12 4.42 6.80 -3.75
C ILE A 12 3.50 5.67 -3.29
N VAL A 13 2.73 5.10 -4.22
CA VAL A 13 1.89 3.92 -3.98
C VAL A 13 2.31 2.85 -4.99
N GLU A 14 2.81 1.72 -4.49
CA GLU A 14 3.36 0.65 -5.33
C GLU A 14 2.65 -0.69 -5.11
N GLY A 15 2.08 -1.23 -6.19
CA GLY A 15 1.40 -2.53 -6.16
C GLY A 15 -0.07 -2.44 -5.83
N HIS A 16 -0.68 -3.60 -5.67
CA HIS A 16 -2.11 -3.78 -5.43
C HIS A 16 -2.50 -3.36 -4.01
N VAL A 17 -2.21 -2.12 -3.66
CA VAL A 17 -2.51 -1.50 -2.39
C VAL A 17 -4.03 -1.36 -2.26
N PRO A 18 -4.64 -1.89 -1.17
CA PRO A 18 -6.07 -1.77 -0.94
C PRO A 18 -6.53 -0.30 -0.89
N PHE A 19 -7.74 -0.04 -1.36
CA PHE A 19 -8.29 1.33 -1.34
C PHE A 19 -8.37 1.91 0.08
N ALA A 20 -8.64 1.08 1.09
CA ALA A 20 -8.64 1.48 2.50
C ALA A 20 -7.28 2.08 2.94
N ALA A 21 -6.16 1.47 2.51
CA ALA A 21 -4.82 1.97 2.82
C ALA A 21 -4.56 3.33 2.17
N ILE A 22 -4.98 3.49 0.90
CA ILE A 22 -4.86 4.75 0.17
C ILE A 22 -5.69 5.84 0.85
N ARG A 23 -6.93 5.53 1.24
CA ARG A 23 -7.80 6.46 1.98
C ARG A 23 -7.14 6.90 3.28
N GLN A 24 -6.69 5.96 4.10
CA GLN A 24 -6.06 6.25 5.38
C GLN A 24 -4.76 7.06 5.21
N LEU A 25 -3.95 6.75 4.20
CA LEU A 25 -2.75 7.53 3.84
C LEU A 25 -3.09 9.00 3.57
N LEU A 26 -4.14 9.24 2.78
CA LEU A 26 -4.56 10.59 2.39
C LEU A 26 -5.24 11.38 3.52
N GLU A 27 -5.90 10.68 4.44
CA GLU A 27 -6.52 11.24 5.65
C GLU A 27 -5.48 11.59 6.73
N GLN A 28 -4.61 10.64 7.07
CA GLN A 28 -3.65 10.80 8.16
C GLN A 28 -2.41 11.61 7.76
N ARG A 29 -2.06 11.59 6.46
CA ARG A 29 -0.86 12.23 5.90
C ARG A 29 0.41 12.07 6.76
N PRO A 30 0.80 10.83 7.08
CA PRO A 30 2.00 10.59 7.86
C PRO A 30 3.26 11.07 7.12
N ASP A 31 4.32 11.35 7.89
CA ASP A 31 5.65 11.69 7.36
C ASP A 31 6.38 10.45 6.84
N ILE A 32 5.96 9.98 5.66
CA ILE A 32 6.54 8.84 4.95
C ILE A 32 6.65 9.15 3.46
N ASN A 33 7.44 8.37 2.74
CA ASN A 33 7.58 8.53 1.29
C ASN A 33 6.50 7.78 0.51
N GLY A 34 6.01 6.66 1.02
CA GLY A 34 5.03 5.84 0.31
C GLY A 34 4.59 4.57 1.02
N ILE A 35 3.63 3.87 0.40
CA ILE A 35 3.11 2.57 0.81
C ILE A 35 3.12 1.58 -0.36
N ALA A 36 3.30 0.29 -0.06
CA ALA A 36 3.40 -0.75 -1.07
C ALA A 36 2.84 -2.07 -0.58
N VAL A 37 2.40 -2.87 -1.55
CA VAL A 37 2.19 -4.30 -1.36
C VAL A 37 3.30 -5.03 -2.12
N PRO A 38 4.27 -5.66 -1.43
CA PRO A 38 5.35 -6.37 -2.11
C PRO A 38 4.83 -7.62 -2.81
N GLY A 39 5.17 -7.77 -4.09
CA GLY A 39 4.88 -8.95 -4.90
C GLY A 39 3.57 -8.86 -5.69
N MET A 40 3.06 -10.02 -6.10
CA MET A 40 1.72 -10.20 -6.66
C MET A 40 1.02 -11.28 -5.83
N PRO A 41 0.31 -10.90 -4.76
CA PRO A 41 -0.56 -11.84 -4.08
C PRO A 41 -1.60 -12.37 -5.08
N ALA A 42 -1.79 -13.68 -5.13
CA ALA A 42 -2.91 -14.25 -5.88
C ALA A 42 -4.22 -13.62 -5.36
N GLY A 43 -5.09 -13.12 -6.24
CA GLY A 43 -6.35 -12.42 -5.87
C GLY A 43 -6.29 -10.88 -5.91
N SER A 44 -5.24 -10.30 -6.48
CA SER A 44 -5.09 -8.85 -6.64
C SER A 44 -6.27 -8.19 -7.40
N PRO A 45 -6.72 -6.96 -7.02
CA PRO A 45 -7.84 -6.27 -7.66
C PRO A 45 -7.66 -6.16 -9.18
N GLY A 46 -8.63 -6.68 -9.94
CA GLY A 46 -8.61 -6.75 -11.41
C GLY A 46 -8.47 -8.17 -11.99
N MET A 47 -8.13 -9.17 -11.17
CA MET A 47 -8.14 -10.58 -11.54
C MET A 47 -9.27 -11.27 -10.77
N GLY A 48 -10.36 -11.61 -11.47
CA GLY A 48 -11.51 -12.28 -10.87
C GLY A 48 -11.11 -13.53 -10.10
N GLY A 49 -11.47 -13.60 -8.83
CA GLY A 49 -11.15 -14.72 -7.95
C GLY A 49 -11.16 -14.28 -6.50
N GLY A 50 -12.22 -14.61 -5.78
CA GLY A 50 -12.37 -14.32 -4.36
C GLY A 50 -11.32 -15.03 -3.52
N VAL A 51 -10.24 -14.31 -3.22
CA VAL A 51 -9.51 -14.35 -1.96
C VAL A 51 -9.15 -12.90 -1.72
N GLU A 52 -9.66 -12.32 -0.63
CA GLU A 52 -9.09 -11.10 -0.09
C GLU A 52 -7.64 -11.42 0.24
N ALA A 53 -6.71 -11.13 -0.67
CA ALA A 53 -5.31 -11.25 -0.35
C ALA A 53 -5.04 -10.28 0.80
N THR A 54 -4.85 -10.82 2.01
CA THR A 54 -4.41 -10.08 3.21
C THR A 54 -2.94 -9.72 3.05
N ALA A 55 -2.61 -9.05 1.94
CA ALA A 55 -1.27 -8.62 1.66
C ALA A 55 -0.95 -7.49 2.61
N GLU A 56 0.10 -7.69 3.40
CA GLU A 56 0.58 -6.67 4.32
C GLU A 56 1.00 -5.44 3.52
N VAL A 57 0.46 -4.28 3.91
CA VAL A 57 0.87 -2.99 3.34
C VAL A 57 2.08 -2.51 4.12
N ILE A 58 3.16 -2.18 3.42
CA ILE A 58 4.41 -1.69 4.00
C ILE A 58 4.56 -0.21 3.69
N ALA A 59 4.85 0.60 4.69
CA ALA A 59 5.26 1.99 4.56
C ALA A 59 6.78 2.14 4.65
N TRP A 60 7.36 3.11 3.94
CA TRP A 60 8.80 3.45 4.04
C TRP A 60 9.05 4.96 3.96
N GLY A 61 10.23 5.38 4.39
CA GLY A 61 10.66 6.78 4.47
C GLY A 61 10.16 7.48 5.74
N GLY A 62 10.78 8.62 6.05
CA GLY A 62 10.45 9.44 7.23
C GLY A 62 10.35 8.61 8.50
N ILE A 63 9.21 8.69 9.20
CA ILE A 63 8.98 7.95 10.44
C ILE A 63 8.98 6.43 10.26
N ALA A 64 8.85 5.91 9.03
CA ALA A 64 8.84 4.49 8.71
C ALA A 64 10.22 3.88 8.39
N GLY A 65 11.27 4.69 8.28
CA GLY A 65 12.63 4.20 7.99
C GLY A 65 12.68 3.37 6.71
N ASP A 66 13.40 2.24 6.73
CA ASP A 66 13.57 1.37 5.57
C ASP A 66 12.34 0.50 5.25
N GLY A 67 11.34 0.46 6.13
CA GLY A 67 10.13 -0.34 5.94
C GLY A 67 9.49 -0.77 7.26
N ARG A 68 8.17 -0.62 7.37
CA ARG A 68 7.35 -1.22 8.44
C ARG A 68 5.91 -1.42 8.01
N ALA A 69 5.18 -2.25 8.74
CA ALA A 69 3.74 -2.43 8.57
C ALA A 69 3.01 -1.07 8.61
N PHE A 70 2.15 -0.83 7.62
CA PHE A 70 1.20 0.26 7.60
C PHE A 70 -0.14 -0.26 8.16
N PRO A 71 -0.51 0.12 9.39
CA PRO A 71 -1.72 -0.40 10.01
C PRO A 71 -2.94 0.05 9.21
N LEU A 72 -3.83 -0.90 8.90
CA LEU A 72 -5.16 -0.58 8.40
C LEU A 72 -6.10 -0.51 9.59
N ASP A 73 -6.50 0.70 9.93
CA ASP A 73 -7.58 0.91 10.89
C ASP A 73 -8.88 0.58 10.15
N GLY A 74 -9.58 -0.47 10.60
CA GLY A 74 -10.77 -1.05 9.95
C GLY A 74 -11.90 -0.06 9.68
#